data_AF-A0A5D3D7N8-F1
#
_entry.id   AF-A0A5D3D7N8-F1
#
_cell.length_a   1.000
_cell.length_b   1.000
_cell.length_c   1.000
_cell.angle_alpha   90.00
_cell.angle_beta   90.00
_cell.angle_gamma   90.00
#
_symmetry.space_group_name_H-M   'P 1'
#
loop_
_entity.id
_entity.type
_entity.pdbx_description
1 polymer ?
#
loop_
_entity_poly.entity_id
_entity_poly.type
_entity_poly.pdbx_seq_one_letter_code
_entity_poly.pdbx_strand_id
1 'polypeptide(L)'
;MRMFFLVVGPLQLVSFPSIKMIGIRTGLPLPSGFEIVSQLVVYFMVEDYTNYWIHRFLHCKWGYEKIHCVHHEYTAPIGFAAPYAHWAEVLILGIPSFLGPAMVPGHMITFWLWIALRQIEAIDTHSGYDFPWSLTKFIPFYGGADHHDYHHYVGGQSHSNFASVFTYCDYIYGTDKGYRYQKKILQKLKEEVKNSEESSYYNTAQNVKSD
;
A
#
# COMPACT_ATOMS: atom_id res chain seq x y z
N MET A 1 6.62 -29.23 12.04
CA MET A 1 8.02 -29.64 11.74
C MET A 1 8.35 -29.63 10.26
N ARG A 2 7.56 -30.21 9.34
CA ARG A 2 7.90 -30.25 7.90
C ARG A 2 8.15 -28.87 7.26
N MET A 3 7.27 -27.89 7.50
CA MET A 3 7.45 -26.51 7.03
C MET A 3 8.76 -25.88 7.52
N PHE A 4 9.11 -26.13 8.78
CA PHE A 4 10.34 -25.60 9.37
C PHE A 4 11.58 -26.16 8.66
N PHE A 5 11.66 -27.47 8.45
CA PHE A 5 12.84 -28.08 7.82
C PHE A 5 12.89 -27.92 6.30
N LEU A 6 11.75 -27.87 5.61
CA LEU A 6 11.71 -27.82 4.14
C LEU A 6 11.67 -26.39 3.59
N VAL A 7 11.17 -25.43 4.37
CA VAL A 7 11.02 -24.03 3.92
C VAL A 7 11.91 -23.12 4.73
N VAL A 8 11.74 -23.07 6.06
CA VAL A 8 12.45 -22.10 6.91
C VAL A 8 13.95 -22.38 6.97
N GLY A 9 14.35 -23.64 7.16
CA GLY A 9 15.76 -24.05 7.22
C GLY A 9 16.55 -23.64 5.98
N PRO A 10 16.15 -24.06 4.77
CA PRO A 10 16.80 -23.65 3.52
C PRO A 10 16.81 -22.12 3.34
N LEU A 11 15.70 -21.44 3.66
CA LEU A 11 15.61 -19.98 3.54
C LEU A 11 16.64 -19.28 4.44
N GLN A 12 16.85 -19.77 5.67
CA GLN A 12 17.87 -19.26 6.59
C GLN A 12 19.29 -19.54 6.12
N LEU A 13 19.54 -20.69 5.48
CA LEU A 13 20.86 -21.01 4.92
C LEU A 13 21.20 -20.14 3.70
N VAL A 14 20.20 -19.77 2.90
CA VAL A 14 20.37 -18.96 1.69
C VAL A 14 20.36 -17.45 2.00
N SER A 15 19.70 -17.02 3.07
CA SER A 15 19.52 -15.58 3.39
C SER A 15 20.85 -14.86 3.61
N PHE A 16 21.74 -15.39 4.46
CA PHE A 16 23.01 -14.73 4.76
C PHE A 16 23.98 -14.66 3.57
N PRO A 17 24.20 -15.76 2.79
CA PRO A 17 24.93 -15.68 1.53
C PRO A 17 24.34 -14.67 0.56
N SER A 18 23.01 -14.59 0.45
CA SER A 18 22.34 -13.63 -0.44
C SER A 18 22.60 -12.19 -0.02
N ILE A 19 22.50 -11.89 1.27
CA ILE A 19 22.81 -10.57 1.85
C ILE A 19 24.26 -10.17 1.56
N LYS A 20 25.21 -11.10 1.73
CA LYS A 20 26.62 -10.88 1.39
C LYS A 20 26.83 -10.67 -0.11
N MET A 21 26.14 -11.44 -0.95
CA MET A 21 26.25 -11.36 -2.41
C MET A 21 25.71 -10.03 -2.95
N ILE A 22 24.63 -9.51 -2.36
CA ILE A 22 24.09 -8.18 -2.67
C ILE A 22 25.05 -7.07 -2.20
N GLY A 23 25.88 -7.34 -1.19
CA GLY A 23 26.83 -6.38 -0.63
C GLY A 23 26.27 -5.59 0.56
N ILE A 24 25.18 -6.05 1.18
CA ILE A 24 24.64 -5.42 2.39
C ILE A 24 25.65 -5.59 3.53
N ARG A 25 26.06 -4.46 4.11
CA ARG A 25 27.03 -4.41 5.21
C ARG A 25 26.36 -4.81 6.53
N THR A 26 27.02 -5.67 7.31
CA THR A 26 26.49 -6.17 8.60
C THR A 26 27.34 -5.74 9.80
N GLY A 27 28.42 -5.01 9.58
CA GLY A 27 29.38 -4.60 10.59
C GLY A 27 29.61 -3.09 10.60
N LEU A 28 30.46 -2.64 11.51
CA LEU A 28 30.80 -1.22 11.65
C LEU A 28 31.55 -0.66 10.43
N PRO A 29 31.44 0.66 10.16
CA PRO A 29 30.64 1.64 10.90
C PRO A 29 29.14 1.56 10.59
N LEU A 30 28.32 1.93 11.57
CA LEU A 30 26.87 2.08 11.40
C LEU A 30 26.56 3.16 10.34
N PRO A 31 25.43 3.04 9.63
CA PRO A 31 25.06 4.01 8.62
C PRO A 31 24.73 5.35 9.28
N SER A 32 25.10 6.45 8.62
CA SER A 32 24.67 7.77 9.06
C SER A 32 23.16 7.96 8.83
N GLY A 33 22.54 8.91 9.52
CA GLY A 33 21.13 9.24 9.28
C GLY A 33 20.86 9.65 7.82
N PHE A 34 21.78 10.38 7.21
CA PHE A 34 21.68 10.75 5.79
C PHE A 34 21.77 9.53 4.86
N GLU A 35 22.66 8.59 5.15
CA GLU A 35 22.75 7.33 4.40
C GLU A 35 21.42 6.57 4.47
N ILE A 36 20.86 6.39 5.68
CA ILE A 36 19.57 5.71 5.88
C ILE A 36 18.48 6.39 5.05
N VAL A 37 18.32 7.71 5.19
CA VAL A 37 17.24 8.46 4.51
C VAL A 37 17.40 8.39 2.99
N SER A 38 18.61 8.60 2.47
CA SER A 38 18.85 8.54 1.03
C SER A 38 18.56 7.16 0.43
N GLN A 39 18.95 6.09 1.12
CA GLN A 39 18.66 4.71 0.72
C GLN A 39 17.15 4.44 0.77
N LEU A 40 16.46 4.82 1.85
CA LEU A 40 15.01 4.63 1.95
C LEU A 40 14.25 5.35 0.84
N VAL A 41 14.63 6.57 0.48
CA VAL A 41 14.03 7.29 -0.65
C VAL A 41 14.20 6.49 -1.95
N VAL A 42 15.40 5.99 -2.23
CA VAL A 42 15.63 5.15 -3.43
C VAL A 42 14.78 3.88 -3.36
N TYR A 43 14.73 3.21 -2.21
CA TYR A 43 13.99 1.96 -2.06
C TYR A 43 12.49 2.16 -2.28
N PHE A 44 11.91 3.18 -1.69
CA PHE A 44 10.50 3.55 -1.90
C PHE A 44 10.21 3.86 -3.36
N MET A 45 11.05 4.65 -4.04
CA MET A 45 10.81 5.01 -5.44
C MET A 45 10.92 3.80 -6.38
N VAL A 46 11.92 2.94 -6.16
CA VAL A 46 12.13 1.73 -6.98
C VAL A 46 11.03 0.69 -6.74
N GLU A 47 10.70 0.45 -5.47
CA GLU A 47 9.67 -0.50 -5.08
C GLU A 47 8.31 -0.05 -5.62
N ASP A 48 7.92 1.19 -5.38
CA ASP A 48 6.60 1.71 -5.77
C ASP A 48 6.41 1.69 -7.29
N TYR A 49 7.41 2.13 -8.06
CA TYR A 49 7.35 2.11 -9.52
C TYR A 49 7.27 0.69 -10.08
N THR A 50 8.07 -0.24 -9.55
CA THR A 50 8.08 -1.63 -10.02
C THR A 50 6.80 -2.35 -9.61
N ASN A 51 6.37 -2.16 -8.36
CA ASN A 51 5.17 -2.75 -7.81
C ASN A 51 3.94 -2.34 -8.62
N TYR A 52 3.80 -1.05 -8.96
CA TYR A 52 2.74 -0.56 -9.84
C TYR A 52 2.56 -1.41 -11.11
N TRP A 53 3.65 -1.70 -11.82
CA TRP A 53 3.59 -2.46 -13.08
C TRP A 53 3.29 -3.94 -12.86
N ILE A 54 3.87 -4.56 -11.83
CA ILE A 54 3.63 -5.96 -11.51
C ILE A 54 2.19 -6.15 -11.00
N HIS A 55 1.73 -5.28 -10.12
CA HIS A 55 0.37 -5.27 -9.59
C HIS A 55 -0.65 -5.08 -10.72
N ARG A 56 -0.42 -4.11 -11.62
CA ARG A 56 -1.23 -3.92 -12.83
C ARG A 56 -1.23 -5.16 -13.73
N PHE A 57 -0.09 -5.84 -13.88
CA PHE A 57 -0.01 -7.10 -14.62
C PHE A 57 -0.82 -8.22 -13.96
N LEU A 58 -0.81 -8.31 -12.63
CA LEU A 58 -1.63 -9.27 -11.88
C LEU A 58 -3.13 -8.99 -12.03
N HIS A 59 -3.54 -7.78 -12.42
CA HIS A 59 -4.93 -7.47 -12.78
C HIS A 59 -5.32 -7.82 -14.23
N CYS A 60 -4.41 -8.38 -15.03
CA CYS A 60 -4.81 -9.03 -16.28
C CYS A 60 -5.66 -10.27 -15.97
N LYS A 61 -6.58 -10.65 -16.88
CA LYS A 61 -7.55 -11.74 -16.68
C LYS A 61 -6.95 -13.00 -16.03
N TRP A 62 -5.86 -13.51 -16.60
CA TRP A 62 -5.18 -14.71 -16.07
C TRP A 62 -4.55 -14.49 -14.70
N GLY A 63 -3.84 -13.37 -14.51
CA GLY A 63 -3.17 -13.06 -13.25
C GLY A 63 -4.19 -12.92 -12.12
N TYR A 64 -5.32 -12.28 -12.40
CA TYR A 64 -6.35 -12.04 -11.42
C TYR A 64 -7.01 -13.36 -11.04
N GLU A 65 -7.56 -14.08 -12.03
CA GLU A 65 -8.31 -15.32 -11.79
C GLU A 65 -7.49 -16.43 -11.13
N LYS A 66 -6.16 -16.45 -11.31
CA LYS A 66 -5.29 -17.53 -10.82
C LYS A 66 -4.42 -17.19 -9.62
N ILE A 67 -4.14 -15.91 -9.40
CA ILE A 67 -3.18 -15.48 -8.38
C ILE A 67 -3.84 -14.44 -7.49
N HIS A 68 -4.29 -13.33 -8.07
CA HIS A 68 -4.65 -12.14 -7.29
C HIS A 68 -6.07 -12.16 -6.70
N CYS A 69 -6.94 -13.05 -7.17
CA CYS A 69 -8.32 -13.15 -6.68
C CYS A 69 -8.41 -13.50 -5.19
N VAL A 70 -7.41 -14.21 -4.62
CA VAL A 70 -7.37 -14.54 -3.19
C VAL A 70 -7.15 -13.28 -2.36
N HIS A 71 -6.27 -12.38 -2.82
CA HIS A 71 -6.03 -11.10 -2.16
C HIS A 71 -7.29 -10.23 -2.16
N HIS A 72 -8.02 -10.23 -3.28
CA HIS A 72 -9.29 -9.51 -3.46
C HIS A 72 -10.52 -10.21 -2.88
N GLU A 73 -10.35 -11.29 -2.11
CA GLU A 73 -11.49 -11.96 -1.46
C GLU A 73 -12.24 -11.01 -0.51
N TYR A 74 -11.50 -10.10 0.13
CA TYR A 74 -12.05 -9.07 1.02
C TYR A 74 -12.21 -7.74 0.29
N THR A 75 -13.40 -7.50 -0.26
CA THR A 75 -13.76 -6.22 -0.93
C THR A 75 -13.68 -4.98 -0.03
N ALA A 76 -13.67 -5.17 1.30
CA ALA A 76 -13.34 -4.19 2.32
C ALA A 76 -12.27 -4.81 3.24
N PRO A 77 -10.98 -4.63 2.93
CA PRO A 77 -9.92 -5.30 3.66
C PRO A 77 -9.78 -4.78 5.08
N ILE A 78 -9.09 -5.57 5.91
CA ILE A 78 -8.60 -5.17 7.22
C ILE A 78 -7.10 -5.42 7.25
N GLY A 79 -6.35 -4.73 8.13
CA GLY A 79 -4.88 -4.86 8.17
C GLY A 79 -4.37 -6.30 8.34
N PHE A 80 -5.14 -7.18 9.00
CA PHE A 80 -4.83 -8.61 9.12
C PHE A 80 -4.96 -9.40 7.80
N ALA A 81 -5.76 -8.90 6.86
CA ALA A 81 -5.92 -9.47 5.53
C ALA A 81 -4.82 -9.00 4.56
N ALA A 82 -3.99 -8.01 4.91
CA ALA A 82 -2.89 -7.56 4.05
C ALA A 82 -1.97 -8.70 3.56
N PRO A 83 -1.53 -9.66 4.41
CA PRO A 83 -0.76 -10.82 3.94
C PRO A 83 -1.61 -11.98 3.42
N TYR A 84 -2.94 -11.88 3.42
CA TYR A 84 -3.83 -12.92 2.92
C TYR A 84 -3.83 -12.91 1.39
N ALA A 85 -2.96 -13.72 0.81
CA ALA A 85 -2.74 -13.77 -0.63
C ALA A 85 -2.32 -15.17 -1.09
N HIS A 86 -2.45 -15.41 -2.40
CA HIS A 86 -1.91 -16.62 -3.00
C HIS A 86 -0.38 -16.65 -2.86
N TRP A 87 0.22 -17.82 -2.57
CA TRP A 87 1.68 -17.93 -2.34
C TRP A 87 2.52 -17.35 -3.48
N ALA A 88 2.06 -17.50 -4.73
CA ALA A 88 2.76 -16.95 -5.90
C ALA A 88 2.72 -15.42 -5.91
N GLU A 89 1.64 -14.81 -5.44
CA GLU A 89 1.53 -13.35 -5.31
C GLU A 89 2.56 -12.84 -4.31
N VAL A 90 2.67 -13.49 -3.15
CA VAL A 90 3.64 -13.14 -2.11
C VAL A 90 5.07 -13.13 -2.66
N LEU A 91 5.41 -14.08 -3.54
CA LEU A 91 6.71 -14.10 -4.21
C LEU A 91 6.84 -13.01 -5.27
N ILE A 92 5.83 -12.84 -6.13
CA ILE A 92 5.85 -11.91 -7.27
C ILE A 92 5.87 -10.44 -6.79
N LEU A 93 4.96 -10.06 -5.90
CA LEU A 93 4.91 -8.72 -5.31
C LEU A 93 5.99 -8.51 -4.23
N GLY A 94 6.62 -9.59 -3.77
CA GLY A 94 7.82 -9.51 -2.93
C GLY A 94 9.06 -9.01 -3.68
N ILE A 95 9.19 -9.31 -4.99
CA ILE A 95 10.39 -8.95 -5.80
C ILE A 95 10.71 -7.44 -5.75
N PRO A 96 9.76 -6.51 -6.00
CA PRO A 96 10.00 -5.06 -5.89
C PRO A 96 10.70 -4.62 -4.60
N SER A 97 10.35 -5.23 -3.46
CA SER A 97 10.90 -4.86 -2.14
C SER A 97 12.40 -5.14 -2.01
N PHE A 98 12.98 -5.98 -2.87
CA PHE A 98 14.40 -6.30 -2.85
C PHE A 98 15.21 -5.58 -3.95
N LEU A 99 14.56 -4.99 -4.95
CA LEU A 99 15.27 -4.33 -6.06
C LEU A 99 16.05 -3.10 -5.61
N GLY A 100 15.45 -2.22 -4.79
CA GLY A 100 16.13 -1.05 -4.23
C GLY A 100 17.41 -1.42 -3.47
N PRO A 101 17.32 -2.30 -2.44
CA PRO A 101 18.49 -2.82 -1.73
C PRO A 101 19.53 -3.53 -2.61
N ALA A 102 19.10 -4.16 -3.71
CA ALA A 102 20.01 -4.77 -4.67
C ALA A 102 20.77 -3.73 -5.53
N MET A 103 20.12 -2.63 -5.87
CA MET A 103 20.70 -1.54 -6.66
C MET A 103 21.62 -0.64 -5.83
N VAL A 104 21.22 -0.33 -4.60
CA VAL A 104 21.96 0.54 -3.68
C VAL A 104 22.13 -0.21 -2.35
N PRO A 105 23.07 -1.18 -2.27
CA PRO A 105 23.26 -1.96 -1.06
C PRO A 105 23.75 -1.08 0.08
N GLY A 106 23.03 -1.15 1.20
CA GLY A 106 23.28 -0.36 2.40
C GLY A 106 23.78 -1.18 3.58
N HIS A 107 23.46 -0.70 4.79
CA HIS A 107 23.68 -1.46 6.02
C HIS A 107 22.45 -2.29 6.38
N MET A 108 22.65 -3.42 7.09
CA MET A 108 21.60 -4.32 7.54
C MET A 108 20.51 -3.60 8.35
N ILE A 109 20.87 -2.61 9.15
CA ILE A 109 19.92 -1.78 9.91
C ILE A 109 18.98 -1.02 8.97
N THR A 110 19.50 -0.40 7.90
CA THR A 110 18.66 0.27 6.91
C THR A 110 17.74 -0.73 6.21
N PHE A 111 18.26 -1.94 5.90
CA PHE A 111 17.48 -2.99 5.27
C PHE A 111 16.34 -3.49 6.18
N TRP A 112 16.59 -3.72 7.47
CA TRP A 112 15.52 -4.12 8.41
C TRP A 112 14.49 -3.01 8.63
N LEU A 113 14.96 -1.76 8.76
CA LEU A 113 14.06 -0.61 8.83
C LEU A 113 13.18 -0.51 7.59
N TRP A 114 13.76 -0.71 6.41
CA TRP A 114 13.04 -0.76 5.14
C TRP A 114 11.94 -1.83 5.13
N ILE A 115 12.28 -3.08 5.49
CA ILE A 115 11.29 -4.17 5.55
C ILE A 115 10.19 -3.86 6.56
N ALA A 116 10.53 -3.31 7.74
CA ALA A 116 9.53 -2.92 8.74
C ALA A 116 8.59 -1.83 8.21
N LEU A 117 9.12 -0.80 7.57
CA LEU A 117 8.31 0.26 6.95
C LEU A 117 7.38 -0.31 5.87
N ARG A 118 7.84 -1.26 5.05
CA ARG A 118 6.99 -1.92 4.05
C ARG A 118 5.84 -2.70 4.66
N GLN A 119 6.08 -3.41 5.76
CA GLN A 119 5.02 -4.15 6.44
C GLN A 119 4.01 -3.20 7.11
N ILE A 120 4.48 -2.12 7.74
CA ILE A 120 3.62 -1.11 8.36
C ILE A 120 2.72 -0.46 7.30
N GLU A 121 3.31 -0.07 6.17
CA GLU A 121 2.60 0.55 5.05
C GLU A 121 1.53 -0.40 4.48
N ALA A 122 1.87 -1.67 4.26
CA ALA A 122 0.90 -2.65 3.77
C ALA A 122 -0.28 -2.84 4.75
N ILE A 123 -0.02 -2.86 6.05
CA ILE A 123 -1.08 -2.95 7.06
C ILE A 123 -1.94 -1.68 7.07
N ASP A 124 -1.32 -0.50 6.97
CA ASP A 124 -2.00 0.80 6.97
C ASP A 124 -2.95 0.94 5.77
N THR A 125 -2.50 0.60 4.56
CA THR A 125 -3.31 0.67 3.33
C THR A 125 -4.46 -0.33 3.28
N HIS A 126 -4.37 -1.43 4.02
CA HIS A 126 -5.46 -2.41 4.13
C HIS A 126 -6.32 -2.20 5.36
N SER A 127 -6.03 -1.20 6.19
CA SER A 127 -6.67 -1.05 7.49
C SER A 127 -8.12 -0.57 7.40
N GLY A 128 -8.50 0.07 6.30
CA GLY A 128 -9.78 0.79 6.14
C GLY A 128 -9.86 2.10 6.93
N TYR A 129 -8.79 2.52 7.62
CA TYR A 129 -8.79 3.71 8.46
C TYR A 129 -7.99 4.86 7.85
N ASP A 130 -8.68 6.00 7.65
CA ASP A 130 -8.07 7.27 7.26
C ASP A 130 -8.19 8.29 8.40
N PHE A 131 -7.28 8.21 9.37
CA PHE A 131 -7.31 9.09 10.53
C PHE A 131 -6.82 10.51 10.20
N PRO A 132 -7.23 11.53 10.96
CA PRO A 132 -6.73 12.91 10.79
C PRO A 132 -5.21 13.05 10.96
N TRP A 133 -4.55 12.08 11.60
CA TRP A 133 -3.11 12.03 11.84
C TRP A 133 -2.39 10.96 11.00
N SER A 134 -3.07 10.31 10.05
CA SER A 134 -2.43 9.37 9.15
C SER A 134 -1.33 10.04 8.33
N LEU A 135 -0.27 9.30 8.00
CA LEU A 135 0.86 9.82 7.20
C LEU A 135 0.42 10.35 5.83
N THR A 136 -0.70 9.83 5.31
CA THR A 136 -1.41 10.29 4.12
C THR A 136 -1.70 11.79 4.11
N LYS A 137 -1.84 12.42 5.30
CA LYS A 137 -2.13 13.86 5.44
C LYS A 137 -0.91 14.75 5.27
N PHE A 138 0.29 14.19 5.44
CA PHE A 138 1.54 14.95 5.47
C PHE A 138 2.43 14.68 4.26
N ILE A 139 2.25 13.53 3.59
CA ILE A 139 3.09 13.10 2.48
C ILE A 139 2.30 13.21 1.17
N PRO A 140 2.75 14.04 0.20
CA PRO A 140 2.04 14.21 -1.06
C PRO A 140 2.01 12.91 -1.85
N PHE A 141 0.92 12.70 -2.58
CA PHE A 141 0.66 11.51 -3.40
C PHE A 141 0.55 10.19 -2.64
N TYR A 142 0.64 10.16 -1.31
CA TYR A 142 0.40 8.93 -0.55
C TYR A 142 -1.07 8.51 -0.68
N GLY A 143 -1.33 7.29 -1.19
CA GLY A 143 -2.68 6.79 -1.45
C GLY A 143 -3.47 6.46 -0.17
N GLY A 144 -2.88 5.65 0.71
CA GLY A 144 -3.49 5.26 1.98
C GLY A 144 -4.67 4.29 1.82
N ALA A 145 -5.35 4.03 2.94
CA ALA A 145 -6.45 3.09 3.02
C ALA A 145 -7.58 3.41 2.02
N ASP A 146 -8.06 4.65 1.97
CA ASP A 146 -9.16 5.07 1.08
C ASP A 146 -8.87 4.80 -0.42
N HIS A 147 -7.62 4.97 -0.86
CA HIS A 147 -7.24 4.70 -2.25
C HIS A 147 -7.22 3.20 -2.57
N HIS A 148 -6.78 2.39 -1.61
CA HIS A 148 -6.65 0.94 -1.77
C HIS A 148 -7.98 0.20 -1.52
N ASP A 149 -8.83 0.69 -0.62
CA ASP A 149 -10.18 0.18 -0.40
C ASP A 149 -11.03 0.27 -1.67
N TYR A 150 -10.93 1.39 -2.41
CA TYR A 150 -11.60 1.50 -3.71
C TYR A 150 -11.14 0.42 -4.69
N HIS A 151 -9.85 0.13 -4.70
CA HIS A 151 -9.26 -0.88 -5.55
C HIS A 151 -9.83 -2.28 -5.25
N HIS A 152 -9.86 -2.66 -3.97
CA HIS A 152 -10.48 -3.92 -3.49
C HIS A 152 -11.98 -3.98 -3.75
N TYR A 153 -12.69 -2.86 -3.57
CA TYR A 153 -14.13 -2.78 -3.81
C TYR A 153 -14.49 -3.09 -5.27
N VAL A 154 -13.69 -2.62 -6.24
CA VAL A 154 -13.92 -2.87 -7.67
C VAL A 154 -13.41 -4.27 -8.08
N GLY A 155 -12.40 -4.81 -7.39
CA GLY A 155 -11.94 -6.18 -7.55
C GLY A 155 -11.37 -6.50 -8.94
N GLY A 156 -11.80 -7.61 -9.54
CA GLY A 156 -11.30 -8.09 -10.84
C GLY A 156 -11.65 -7.21 -12.03
N GLN A 157 -12.59 -6.27 -11.86
CA GLN A 157 -12.86 -5.22 -12.85
C GLN A 157 -11.98 -3.98 -12.64
N SER A 158 -11.16 -3.98 -11.59
CA SER A 158 -10.28 -2.87 -11.25
C SER A 158 -9.19 -2.76 -12.31
N HIS A 159 -9.33 -1.73 -13.14
CA HIS A 159 -8.29 -1.21 -13.99
C HIS A 159 -7.65 0.03 -13.35
N SER A 160 -7.68 0.12 -12.02
CA SER A 160 -7.43 1.34 -11.29
C SER A 160 -6.67 1.14 -9.98
N ASN A 161 -6.02 2.21 -9.51
CA ASN A 161 -5.45 2.32 -8.16
C ASN A 161 -4.40 1.22 -7.84
N PHE A 162 -3.40 1.07 -8.70
CA PHE A 162 -2.36 0.03 -8.57
C PHE A 162 -1.14 0.45 -7.76
N ALA A 163 -1.02 1.74 -7.39
CA ALA A 163 0.08 2.25 -6.60
C ALA A 163 0.25 1.46 -5.30
N SER A 164 1.51 1.19 -4.94
CA SER A 164 1.79 0.56 -3.65
C SER A 164 1.69 1.58 -2.53
N VAL A 165 2.38 2.72 -2.66
CA VAL A 165 2.46 3.78 -1.65
C VAL A 165 2.04 5.10 -2.27
N PHE A 166 2.69 5.48 -3.38
CA PHE A 166 2.52 6.77 -4.02
C PHE A 166 1.72 6.68 -5.32
N THR A 167 0.68 7.50 -5.42
CA THR A 167 -0.29 7.52 -6.50
C THR A 167 0.19 8.22 -7.77
N TYR A 168 1.47 8.61 -7.88
CA TYR A 168 1.97 9.33 -9.06
C TYR A 168 1.88 8.47 -10.33
N CYS A 169 2.17 7.16 -10.25
CA CYS A 169 1.97 6.25 -11.38
C CYS A 169 0.51 6.19 -11.80
N ASP A 170 -0.40 6.06 -10.83
CA ASP A 170 -1.83 6.04 -11.13
C ASP A 170 -2.30 7.34 -11.80
N TYR A 171 -1.79 8.48 -11.36
CA TYR A 171 -2.07 9.78 -11.96
C TYR A 171 -1.51 9.90 -13.39
N ILE A 172 -0.23 9.54 -13.60
CA ILE A 172 0.46 9.63 -14.90
C ILE A 172 -0.22 8.74 -15.95
N TYR A 173 -0.54 7.50 -15.57
CA TYR A 173 -1.15 6.52 -16.48
C TYR A 173 -2.69 6.56 -16.47
N GLY A 174 -3.29 7.44 -15.66
CA GLY A 174 -4.72 7.67 -15.59
C GLY A 174 -5.53 6.50 -15.02
N THR A 175 -4.91 5.68 -14.18
CA THR A 175 -5.55 4.56 -13.46
C THR A 175 -6.20 5.01 -12.15
N ASP A 176 -6.24 6.30 -11.82
CA ASP A 176 -6.98 6.86 -10.65
C ASP A 176 -8.37 7.45 -11.00
N LYS A 177 -8.78 7.41 -12.27
CA LYS A 177 -9.97 8.15 -12.76
C LYS A 177 -11.27 7.72 -12.09
N GLY A 178 -11.48 6.41 -11.95
CA GLY A 178 -12.68 5.85 -11.33
C GLY A 178 -12.80 6.28 -9.87
N TYR A 179 -11.70 6.14 -9.12
CA TYR A 179 -11.60 6.58 -7.74
C TYR A 179 -11.91 8.07 -7.59
N ARG A 180 -11.29 8.92 -8.41
CA ARG A 180 -11.53 10.38 -8.35
C ARG A 180 -12.96 10.76 -8.69
N TYR A 181 -13.61 10.02 -9.59
CA TYR A 181 -15.01 10.22 -9.89
C TYR A 181 -15.91 9.85 -8.70
N GLN A 182 -15.70 8.68 -8.12
CA GLN A 182 -16.45 8.23 -6.94
C GLN A 182 -16.26 9.20 -5.76
N LYS A 183 -15.02 9.61 -5.49
CA LYS A 183 -14.70 10.55 -4.40
C LYS A 183 -15.43 11.89 -4.56
N LYS A 184 -15.51 12.42 -5.78
CA LYS A 184 -16.28 13.64 -6.07
C LYS A 184 -17.77 13.47 -5.81
N ILE A 185 -18.36 12.33 -6.17
CA ILE A 185 -19.77 12.04 -5.89
C ILE A 185 -20.01 11.98 -4.38
N LEU A 186 -19.18 11.25 -3.65
CA LEU A 186 -19.32 11.10 -2.21
C LEU A 186 -19.17 12.44 -1.47
N GLN A 187 -18.29 13.33 -1.94
CA GLN A 187 -18.16 14.69 -1.40
C GLN A 187 -19.43 15.51 -1.61
N LYS A 188 -19.98 15.52 -2.83
CA LYS A 188 -21.24 16.23 -3.12
C LYS A 188 -22.40 15.73 -2.27
N LEU A 189 -22.54 14.42 -2.14
CA LEU A 189 -23.59 13.82 -1.29
C LEU A 189 -23.43 14.22 0.18
N LYS A 190 -22.20 14.25 0.71
CA LYS A 190 -21.93 14.71 2.08
C LYS A 190 -22.28 16.18 2.27
N GLU A 191 -21.98 17.03 1.29
CA GLU A 191 -22.33 18.45 1.31
C GLU A 191 -23.85 18.66 1.25
N GLU A 192 -24.56 17.92 0.39
CA GLU A 192 -26.02 17.97 0.29
C GLU A 192 -26.71 17.53 1.60
N VAL A 193 -26.25 16.43 2.19
CA VAL A 193 -26.75 15.94 3.50
C VAL A 193 -26.52 17.00 4.57
N LYS A 194 -25.31 17.54 4.68
CA LYS A 194 -24.99 18.59 5.66
C LYS A 194 -25.87 19.83 5.50
N ASN A 195 -26.06 20.30 4.28
CA ASN A 195 -26.92 21.45 3.99
C ASN A 195 -28.39 21.17 4.35
N SER A 196 -28.86 19.94 4.13
CA SER A 196 -30.23 19.53 4.48
C SER A 196 -30.45 19.47 6.00
N GLU A 197 -29.46 18.96 6.76
CA GLU A 197 -29.49 18.91 8.22
C GLU A 197 -29.46 20.33 8.82
N GLU A 198 -28.60 21.21 8.31
CA GLU A 198 -28.57 22.61 8.73
C GLU A 198 -29.90 23.31 8.45
N SER A 199 -30.47 23.14 7.25
CA SER A 199 -31.79 23.71 6.90
C SER A 199 -32.92 23.20 7.81
N SER A 200 -32.94 21.89 8.09
CA SER A 200 -33.90 21.28 9.02
C SER A 200 -33.78 21.85 10.43
N TYR A 201 -32.55 22.03 10.92
CA TYR A 201 -32.27 22.64 12.22
C TYR A 201 -32.74 24.10 12.29
N TYR A 202 -32.44 24.92 11.28
CA TYR A 202 -32.90 26.32 11.23
C TYR A 202 -34.43 26.44 11.20
N ASN A 203 -35.11 25.62 10.39
CA ASN A 203 -36.57 25.61 10.32
C ASN A 203 -37.20 25.21 11.66
N THR A 204 -36.61 24.22 12.35
CA THR A 204 -37.04 23.79 13.67
C THR A 204 -36.82 24.90 14.71
N ALA A 205 -35.65 25.55 14.71
CA ALA A 205 -35.32 26.63 15.65
C ALA A 205 -36.16 27.90 15.44
N GLN A 206 -36.61 28.18 14.20
CA GLN A 206 -37.51 29.29 13.91
C GLN A 206 -38.94 29.01 14.42
N ASN A 207 -39.46 27.80 14.21
CA ASN A 207 -40.78 27.41 14.74
C ASN A 207 -40.84 27.44 16.27
N VAL A 208 -39.75 27.07 16.96
CA VAL A 208 -39.67 27.12 18.44
C VAL A 208 -39.62 28.55 18.99
N LYS A 209 -39.24 29.55 18.19
CA LYS A 209 -39.18 30.96 18.62
C LYS A 209 -40.45 31.75 18.29
N SER A 210 -41.37 31.17 17.53
CA SER A 210 -42.63 31.81 17.12
C SER A 210 -43.84 31.44 18.00
N ASP A 211 -43.64 30.59 19.00
CA ASP A 211 -44.59 30.27 20.09
C ASP A 211 -44.21 31.01 21.39
#